data_AF-A0AAT9P3B5-F1
#
_entry.id   AF-A0AAT9P3B5-F1
#
_cell.length_a   1.000
_cell.length_b   1.000
_cell.length_c   1.000
_cell.angle_alpha   90.00
_cell.angle_beta   90.00
_cell.angle_gamma   90.00
#
_symmetry.space_group_name_H-M   'P 1'
#
loop_
_entity.id
_entity.type
_entity.pdbx_description
1 polymer ?
#
loop_
_entity_poly.entity_id
_entity_poly.type
_entity_poly.pdbx_seq_one_letter_code
_entity_poly.pdbx_strand_id
1 'polypeptide(L)'
;MIYKITFEIMQGAVFFHPFCVVEAQDIEHAKDRAMQVINSHPNNVKIKKEIVDVQEVSKEEYPSYIRINEVMPWQPEKEIKENE
;
A
#
# COMPACT_ATOMS: atom_id res chain seq x y z
N MET A 1 12.89 4.10 8.91
CA MET A 1 12.82 2.67 9.26
C MET A 1 12.14 1.94 8.10
N ILE A 2 12.30 0.62 8.00
CA ILE A 2 11.65 -0.17 6.94
C ILE A 2 10.63 -1.08 7.60
N TYR A 3 9.44 -1.11 7.03
CA TYR A 3 8.32 -1.88 7.52
C TYR A 3 7.77 -2.79 6.44
N LYS A 4 7.56 -4.05 6.79
CA LYS A 4 6.72 -4.96 6.02
C LYS A 4 5.29 -4.85 6.55
N ILE A 5 4.37 -4.49 5.66
CA ILE A 5 2.94 -4.34 5.97
C ILE A 5 2.19 -5.43 5.23
N THR A 6 1.48 -6.28 5.98
CA THR A 6 0.67 -7.37 5.42
C THR A 6 -0.80 -6.97 5.48
N PHE A 7 -1.49 -7.14 4.35
CA PHE A 7 -2.92 -6.96 4.24
C PHE A 7 -3.63 -8.30 4.25
N GLU A 8 -4.85 -8.34 4.77
CA GLU A 8 -5.83 -9.36 4.42
C GLU A 8 -6.81 -8.79 3.40
N ILE A 9 -7.03 -9.52 2.31
CA ILE A 9 -8.03 -9.20 1.29
C ILE A 9 -9.01 -10.35 1.19
N MET A 10 -10.30 -10.04 1.33
CA MET A 10 -11.39 -11.00 1.18
C MET A 10 -12.06 -10.82 -0.19
N GLN A 11 -12.10 -11.88 -0.99
CA GLN A 11 -12.84 -11.93 -2.25
C GLN A 11 -13.66 -13.21 -2.33
N GLY A 12 -14.96 -13.13 -2.03
CA GLY A 12 -15.81 -14.31 -1.91
C GLY A 12 -15.37 -15.20 -0.73
N ALA A 13 -15.11 -16.48 -0.99
CA ALA A 13 -14.64 -17.45 0.01
C ALA A 13 -13.11 -17.56 0.07
N VAL A 14 -12.36 -16.67 -0.59
CA VAL A 14 -10.91 -16.70 -0.67
C VAL A 14 -10.30 -15.54 0.11
N PHE A 15 -9.27 -15.85 0.90
CA PHE A 15 -8.47 -14.91 1.66
C PHE A 15 -7.07 -14.82 1.06
N PHE A 16 -6.62 -13.61 0.77
CA PHE A 16 -5.27 -13.33 0.28
C PHE A 16 -4.50 -12.49 1.29
N HIS A 17 -3.21 -12.77 1.44
CA HIS A 17 -2.33 -12.06 2.37
C HIS A 17 -1.17 -11.34 1.65
N PRO A 18 -1.45 -10.39 0.73
CA PRO A 18 -0.39 -9.65 0.08
C PRO A 18 0.33 -8.74 1.08
N PHE A 19 1.59 -8.43 0.80
CA PHE A 19 2.37 -7.50 1.60
C PHE A 19 3.13 -6.52 0.73
N CYS A 20 3.49 -5.38 1.30
CA CYS A 20 4.47 -4.45 0.72
C CYS A 20 5.51 -4.08 1.78
N VAL A 21 6.72 -3.78 1.32
CA VAL A 21 7.80 -3.30 2.17
C VAL A 21 8.05 -1.83 1.86
N VAL A 22 7.92 -0.97 2.88
CA VAL A 22 7.97 0.48 2.73
C VAL A 22 8.97 1.10 3.71
N GLU A 23 9.68 2.12 3.25
CA GLU A 23 10.42 3.01 4.14
C GLU A 23 9.50 4.09 4.70
N ALA A 24 9.49 4.26 6.03
CA ALA A 24 8.65 5.24 6.71
C ALA A 24 9.34 5.84 7.95
N GLN A 25 8.78 6.95 8.44
CA GLN A 25 9.25 7.66 9.63
C GLN A 25 8.82 6.99 10.94
N ASP A 26 7.68 6.30 10.93
CA ASP A 26 7.09 5.58 12.04
C ASP A 26 6.04 4.58 11.50
N ILE A 27 5.40 3.84 12.41
CA ILE A 27 4.41 2.81 12.09
C ILE A 27 3.16 3.38 11.41
N GLU A 28 2.67 4.55 11.84
CA GLU A 28 1.46 5.15 11.28
C GLU A 28 1.72 5.64 9.86
N HIS A 29 2.85 6.31 9.63
CA HIS A 29 3.31 6.66 8.30
C HIS A 29 3.51 5.41 7.42
N ALA A 30 3.99 4.30 7.97
CA ALA A 30 4.12 3.05 7.21
C ALA A 30 2.75 2.50 6.75
N LYS A 31 1.74 2.51 7.62
CA LYS A 31 0.37 2.09 7.29
C LYS A 31 -0.25 2.97 6.20
N ASP A 32 -0.11 4.28 6.32
CA ASP A 32 -0.62 5.24 5.34
C ASP A 32 0.00 5.01 3.96
N ARG A 33 1.32 4.84 3.90
CA ARG A 33 2.03 4.53 2.65
C ARG A 33 1.61 3.21 2.06
N ALA A 34 1.53 2.17 2.88
CA ALA A 34 1.11 0.86 2.40
C ALA A 34 -0.30 0.92 1.81
N MET A 35 -1.20 1.70 2.41
CA MET A 35 -2.54 1.93 1.87
C MET A 35 -2.51 2.66 0.52
N GLN A 36 -1.62 3.64 0.35
CA GLN A 36 -1.41 4.30 -0.94
C GLN A 36 -0.85 3.34 -2.00
N VAL A 37 0.12 2.49 -1.63
CA VAL A 37 0.72 1.48 -2.52
C VAL A 37 -0.34 0.49 -3.00
N ILE A 38 -1.11 -0.11 -2.09
CA ILE A 38 -2.15 -1.07 -2.48
C ILE A 38 -3.27 -0.40 -3.29
N ASN A 39 -3.57 0.89 -3.05
CA ASN A 39 -4.55 1.67 -3.81
C ASN A 39 -4.02 2.27 -5.11
N SER A 40 -2.72 2.13 -5.42
CA SER A 40 -2.14 2.65 -6.67
C SER A 40 -2.80 2.08 -7.92
N HIS A 41 -3.40 0.89 -7.82
CA HIS A 41 -4.24 0.31 -8.86
C HIS A 41 -5.74 0.64 -8.61
N PRO A 42 -6.47 1.23 -9.57
CA PRO A 42 -7.87 1.62 -9.40
C PRO A 42 -8.80 0.50 -8.91
N ASN A 43 -8.60 -0.72 -9.43
CA ASN A 43 -9.37 -1.89 -8.98
C ASN A 43 -9.22 -2.19 -7.49
N ASN A 44 -8.06 -1.88 -6.90
CA ASN A 44 -7.82 -2.17 -5.51
C ASN A 44 -8.56 -1.20 -4.60
N VAL A 45 -8.82 0.04 -5.01
CA VAL A 45 -9.48 1.07 -4.18
C VAL A 45 -10.81 0.58 -3.61
N LYS A 46 -11.58 -0.19 -4.39
CA LYS A 46 -12.91 -0.68 -4.00
C LYS A 46 -12.89 -2.05 -3.31
N ILE A 47 -11.74 -2.72 -3.26
CA ILE A 47 -11.62 -4.04 -2.64
C ILE A 47 -11.57 -3.88 -1.11
N LYS A 48 -12.35 -4.69 -0.39
CA LYS A 48 -12.28 -4.77 1.07
C LYS A 48 -10.93 -5.36 1.47
N LYS A 49 -10.18 -4.61 2.29
CA LYS A 49 -8.86 -4.98 2.77
C LYS A 49 -8.64 -4.45 4.18
N GLU A 50 -7.78 -5.12 4.93
CA GLU A 50 -7.39 -4.72 6.28
C GLU A 50 -5.89 -4.94 6.47
N ILE A 51 -5.21 -4.08 7.23
CA ILE A 51 -3.83 -4.33 7.62
C ILE A 51 -3.87 -5.26 8.83
N VAL A 52 -3.30 -6.46 8.69
CA VAL A 52 -3.34 -7.49 9.73
C VAL A 52 -2.00 -7.70 10.43
N ASP A 53 -0.90 -7.20 9.85
CA ASP A 53 0.42 -7.27 10.46
C ASP A 53 1.32 -6.13 10.00
N VAL A 54 2.17 -5.66 10.92
CA VAL A 54 3.16 -4.60 10.70
C VAL A 54 4.45 -5.00 11.40
N GLN A 55 5.50 -5.21 10.62
CA GLN A 55 6.80 -5.67 11.12
C GLN A 55 7.87 -4.67 10.74
N GLU A 56 8.67 -4.21 11.71
CA GLU A 56 9.92 -3.53 11.39
C GLU A 56 10.94 -4.57 10.91
N VAL A 57 11.54 -4.32 9.75
CA VAL A 57 12.44 -5.25 9.07
C VAL A 57 13.73 -4.53 8.66
N SER A 58 14.77 -5.31 8.36
CA SER A 58 16.07 -4.75 7.94
C SER A 58 16.25 -4.75 6.42
N LYS A 59 17.20 -3.93 5.94
CA LYS A 59 17.57 -3.89 4.51
C LYS A 59 18.22 -5.19 4.04
N GLU A 60 18.88 -5.92 4.93
CA GLU A 60 19.49 -7.21 4.60
C GLU A 60 18.41 -8.27 4.32
N GLU A 61 17.30 -8.24 5.08
CA GLU A 61 16.17 -9.16 4.87
C GLU A 61 15.34 -8.79 3.64
N TYR A 62 15.08 -7.49 3.44
CA TYR A 62 14.35 -6.96 2.29
C TYR A 62 15.18 -5.91 1.54
N PRO A 63 16.05 -6.34 0.60
CA PRO A 63 16.91 -5.42 -0.15
C PRO A 63 16.13 -4.56 -1.16
N SER A 64 14.91 -4.98 -1.53
CA SER A 64 13.99 -4.23 -2.38
C SER A 64 12.78 -3.79 -1.56
N TYR A 65 12.62 -2.48 -1.44
CA TYR A 65 11.53 -1.84 -0.70
C TYR A 65 11.20 -0.51 -1.36
N ILE A 66 10.00 -0.01 -1.08
CA ILE A 66 9.51 1.26 -1.64
C ILE A 66 10.04 2.40 -0.77
N ARG A 67 10.83 3.29 -1.35
CA ARG A 67 11.51 4.37 -0.62
C ARG A 67 10.54 5.46 -0.20
N ILE A 68 10.96 6.27 0.77
CA ILE A 68 10.14 7.34 1.35
C ILE A 68 9.65 8.40 0.32
N ASN A 69 10.29 8.50 -0.84
CA ASN A 69 9.91 9.47 -1.89
C ASN A 69 9.21 8.86 -3.11
N GLU A 70 8.92 7.55 -3.11
CA GLU A 70 8.39 6.83 -4.28
C GLU A 70 6.87 6.58 -4.25
N VAL A 71 6.21 6.91 -3.14
CA VAL A 71 4.75 6.73 -3.00
C VAL A 71 4.08 8.09 -3.19
N MET A 72 3.24 8.19 -4.22
CA MET A 72 2.30 9.29 -4.38
C MET A 72 0.89 8.81 -4.03
N PRO A 73 0.06 9.64 -3.36
CA PRO A 73 -1.33 9.30 -3.13
C PRO A 73 -2.02 9.00 -4.46
N TRP A 74 -2.82 7.93 -4.50
CA TRP A 74 -3.68 7.69 -5.65
C TRP A 74 -4.61 8.90 -5.84
N GLN A 75 -4.62 9.46 -7.04
CA GLN A 75 -5.55 10.49 -7.45
C GLN A 75 -6.51 9.87 -8.46
N PRO A 76 -7.84 10.07 -8.32
CA PRO A 76 -8.76 9.72 -9.39
C PRO A 76 -8.34 10.48 -10.65
N GLU A 77 -8.42 9.83 -11.81
CA GLU A 77 -8.28 10.53 -13.09
C GLU A 77 -9.21 11.74 -13.06
N LYS A 78 -8.66 12.95 -13.24
CA LYS A 78 -9.48 14.13 -13.45
C LYS A 78 -10.38 13.79 -14.64
N GLU A 79 -11.69 13.86 -14.45
CA GLU A 79 -12.62 13.96 -15.58
C GLU A 79 -12.07 15.06 -16.48
N ILE A 80 -11.53 14.68 -17.64
CA ILE A 80 -11.27 15.62 -18.72
C ILE A 80 -12.68 16.05 -19.13
N LYS A 81 -13.16 17.14 -18.54
CA LYS A 81 -14.30 17.86 -19.11
C LYS A 81 -13.77 18.41 -20.42
N GLU A 82 -14.00 17.67 -21.51
CA GLU A 82 -13.99 18.24 -22.84
C GLU A 82 -15.01 19.39 -22.80
N ASN A 83 -14.50 20.62 -22.78
CA ASN A 83 -15.33 21.80 -22.89
C ASN A 83 -15.96 21.77 -24.30
N GLU A 84 -17.29 21.67 -24.34
CA GLU A 84 -18.14 22.04 -25.49
C GLU A 84 -17.91 23.49 -25.93
#